data_AF-A0A2P7EDE5-F1
#
_entry.id   AF-A0A2P7EDE5-F1
#
_cell.length_a   1.000
_cell.length_b   1.000
_cell.length_c   1.000
_cell.angle_alpha   90.00
_cell.angle_beta   90.00
_cell.angle_gamma   90.00
#
_symmetry.space_group_name_H-M   'P 1'
#
loop_
_entity.id
_entity.type
_entity.pdbx_description
1 polymer ?
#
loop_
_entity_poly.entity_id
_entity_poly.type
_entity_poly.pdbx_seq_one_letter_code
_entity_poly.pdbx_strand_id
1 'polypeptide(L)'
;MSTFPWSDIPTGRDAIPVSEDPCTPHRFMWALQNKRYYTLLYLINTGETIDVSLELPRLQCIDIYITPSSPCYLAISLLDSSFVDIFLDFCYDLIDSTRHKATKEEGLANLVNRCWRWQSLLYKKGNPLLSLQEQQGLFSELSFLLDYLVPSFGISRSLEMWQGPYGSYHDFVSASIDIEVKSFRTTGVPRIRVSSEHQLERPLHKGLYLVCYALSNDQNAGFSITSIAEQLSVLVAESAPSVSGLFQSLLDEAGFVWAHDYENSKWSIQSLSCYEVRDGFPSIVRSSVLPAIIHVEYDLNPQLLGDFSSSVSSALTSLT
;
A
#
# COMPACT_ATOMS: atom_id res chain seq x y z
N MET A 1 -38.46 10.00 7.66
CA MET A 1 -37.89 8.67 7.44
C MET A 1 -37.57 8.60 5.96
N SER A 2 -36.30 8.67 5.58
CA SER A 2 -35.88 8.46 4.20
C SER A 2 -36.16 7.01 3.84
N THR A 3 -37.06 6.77 2.90
CA THR A 3 -37.30 5.44 2.34
C THR A 3 -36.16 5.09 1.40
N PHE A 4 -35.44 4.02 1.69
CA PHE A 4 -34.37 3.53 0.83
C PHE A 4 -34.94 2.87 -0.43
N PRO A 5 -34.33 3.05 -1.62
CA PRO A 5 -34.85 2.50 -2.88
C PRO A 5 -35.03 0.97 -2.87
N TRP A 6 -34.20 0.26 -2.12
CA TRP A 6 -34.29 -1.20 -1.98
C TRP A 6 -35.57 -1.67 -1.27
N SER A 7 -36.23 -0.80 -0.51
CA SER A 7 -37.51 -1.11 0.14
C SER A 7 -38.68 -1.18 -0.84
N ASP A 8 -38.52 -0.60 -2.03
CA ASP A 8 -39.56 -0.57 -3.08
C ASP A 8 -39.52 -1.81 -3.98
N ILE A 9 -38.57 -2.72 -3.76
CA ILE A 9 -38.45 -3.98 -4.52
C ILE A 9 -39.64 -4.89 -4.16
N PRO A 10 -40.53 -5.22 -5.12
CA PRO A 10 -41.70 -6.04 -4.84
C PRO A 10 -41.33 -7.45 -4.39
N THR A 11 -42.16 -8.03 -3.52
CA THR A 11 -42.02 -9.43 -3.11
C THR A 11 -42.00 -10.35 -4.33
N GLY A 12 -40.93 -11.14 -4.48
CA GLY A 12 -40.74 -12.06 -5.60
C GLY A 12 -39.88 -11.52 -6.74
N ARG A 13 -39.36 -10.30 -6.63
CA ARG A 13 -38.29 -9.76 -7.49
C ARG A 13 -37.02 -9.51 -6.68
N ASP A 14 -35.88 -9.58 -7.36
CA ASP A 14 -34.57 -9.33 -6.75
C ASP A 14 -33.96 -7.98 -7.16
N ALA A 15 -34.55 -7.28 -8.14
CA ALA A 15 -34.10 -5.96 -8.59
C ALA A 15 -35.22 -5.11 -9.24
N ILE A 16 -35.04 -3.79 -9.22
CA ILE A 16 -35.85 -2.78 -9.92
C ILE A 16 -34.94 -1.77 -10.63
N PRO A 17 -35.34 -1.21 -11.80
CA PRO A 17 -34.51 -0.23 -12.50
C PRO A 17 -34.43 1.09 -11.72
N VAL A 18 -33.28 1.77 -11.79
CA VAL A 18 -33.08 3.11 -11.21
C VAL A 18 -33.84 4.18 -12.00
N SER A 19 -33.97 4.01 -13.32
CA SER A 19 -34.76 4.86 -14.20
C SER A 19 -35.55 4.01 -15.19
N GLU A 20 -36.80 4.42 -15.45
CA GLU A 20 -37.67 3.76 -16.43
C GLU A 20 -37.43 4.28 -17.86
N ASP A 21 -36.59 5.30 -18.05
CA ASP A 21 -36.29 5.85 -19.37
C ASP A 21 -35.45 4.87 -20.22
N PRO A 22 -36.04 4.28 -21.27
CA PRO A 22 -35.35 3.30 -22.11
C PRO A 22 -34.25 3.92 -22.98
N CYS A 23 -34.21 5.26 -23.10
CA CYS A 23 -33.22 6.00 -23.90
C CYS A 23 -31.91 6.26 -23.15
N THR A 24 -31.83 5.91 -21.86
CA THR A 24 -30.60 6.09 -21.08
C THR A 24 -29.51 5.10 -21.56
N PRO A 25 -28.30 5.58 -21.92
CA PRO A 25 -27.21 4.71 -22.38
C PRO A 25 -26.67 3.82 -21.24
N HIS A 26 -26.88 4.24 -19.99
CA HIS A 26 -26.41 3.58 -18.77
C HIS A 26 -27.58 3.04 -17.96
N ARG A 27 -27.66 1.71 -17.82
CA ARG A 27 -28.77 1.04 -17.12
C ARG A 27 -28.32 0.57 -15.76
N PHE A 28 -28.87 1.19 -14.72
CA PHE A 28 -28.67 0.80 -13.33
C PHE A 28 -29.91 0.12 -12.76
N MET A 29 -29.72 -0.77 -11.80
CA MET A 29 -30.78 -1.40 -11.02
C MET A 29 -30.46 -1.39 -9.53
N TRP A 30 -31.45 -1.09 -8.70
CA TRP A 30 -31.42 -1.37 -7.27
C TRP A 30 -31.74 -2.85 -7.08
N ALA A 31 -30.89 -3.59 -6.38
CA ALA A 31 -31.02 -5.03 -6.18
C ALA A 31 -30.75 -5.47 -4.74
N LEU A 32 -31.26 -6.65 -4.39
CA LEU A 32 -30.98 -7.32 -3.12
C LEU A 32 -30.24 -8.64 -3.39
N GLN A 33 -28.92 -8.62 -3.27
CA GLN A 33 -28.14 -9.85 -3.42
C GLN A 33 -28.42 -10.79 -2.24
N ASN A 34 -28.73 -12.05 -2.54
CA ASN A 34 -29.10 -13.08 -1.56
C ASN A 34 -30.22 -12.63 -0.59
N LYS A 35 -31.11 -11.73 -1.05
CA LYS A 35 -32.18 -11.10 -0.25
C LYS A 35 -31.69 -10.36 1.01
N ARG A 36 -30.39 -10.06 1.08
CA ARG A 36 -29.75 -9.50 2.28
C ARG A 36 -28.96 -8.23 2.01
N TYR A 37 -28.20 -8.19 0.92
CA TYR A 37 -27.24 -7.11 0.68
C TYR A 37 -27.79 -6.10 -0.32
N TYR A 38 -27.90 -4.85 0.12
CA TYR A 38 -28.25 -3.72 -0.74
C TYR A 38 -27.19 -3.59 -1.83
N THR A 39 -27.64 -3.66 -3.09
CA THR A 39 -26.75 -3.75 -4.23
C THR A 39 -27.16 -2.75 -5.30
N LEU A 40 -26.18 -2.10 -5.91
CA LEU A 40 -26.34 -1.36 -7.16
C LEU A 40 -25.75 -2.22 -8.28
N LEU A 41 -26.54 -2.46 -9.32
CA LEU A 41 -26.12 -3.18 -10.52
C LEU A 41 -26.01 -2.22 -11.67
N TYR A 42 -24.90 -2.27 -12.40
CA TYR A 42 -24.72 -1.58 -13.68
C TYR A 42 -24.61 -2.61 -14.81
N LEU A 43 -25.51 -2.53 -15.80
CA LEU A 43 -25.55 -3.47 -16.92
C LEU A 43 -24.39 -3.23 -17.88
N ILE A 44 -23.46 -4.19 -17.96
CA ILE A 44 -22.33 -4.17 -18.90
C ILE A 44 -22.80 -4.66 -20.27
N ASN A 45 -23.35 -5.87 -20.33
CA ASN A 45 -23.78 -6.50 -21.58
C ASN A 45 -24.96 -7.45 -21.39
N THR A 46 -25.76 -7.61 -22.45
CA THR A 46 -26.89 -8.55 -22.54
C THR A 46 -26.58 -9.79 -23.40
N GLY A 47 -25.36 -9.89 -23.96
CA GLY A 47 -24.88 -10.99 -24.82
C GLY A 47 -23.85 -11.92 -24.18
N GLU A 48 -22.95 -12.50 -24.99
CA GLU A 48 -21.88 -13.41 -24.55
C GLU A 48 -20.93 -12.77 -23.53
N THR A 49 -20.34 -13.62 -22.68
CA THR A 49 -19.39 -13.27 -21.62
C THR A 49 -18.23 -12.46 -22.18
N ILE A 50 -18.10 -11.22 -21.74
CA ILE A 50 -16.90 -10.42 -22.02
C ILE A 50 -15.81 -10.90 -21.05
N ASP A 51 -14.64 -11.25 -21.58
CA ASP A 51 -13.43 -11.47 -20.78
C ASP A 51 -12.90 -10.09 -20.35
N VAL A 52 -13.53 -9.53 -19.31
CA VAL A 52 -13.13 -8.23 -18.77
C VAL A 52 -12.10 -8.48 -17.66
N SER A 53 -10.81 -8.42 -18.00
CA SER A 53 -9.74 -8.34 -16.99
C SER A 53 -9.69 -6.92 -16.41
N LEU A 54 -10.70 -6.58 -15.60
CA LEU A 54 -10.83 -5.26 -14.98
C LEU A 54 -10.41 -5.36 -13.51
N GLU A 55 -9.38 -4.60 -13.13
CA GLU A 55 -9.02 -4.47 -11.72
C GLU A 55 -10.05 -3.61 -10.99
N LEU A 56 -10.64 -4.18 -9.95
CA LEU A 56 -11.68 -3.54 -9.15
C LEU A 56 -11.12 -3.17 -7.76
N PRO A 57 -11.46 -1.98 -7.24
CA PRO A 57 -11.02 -1.57 -5.92
C PRO A 57 -11.68 -2.43 -4.84
N ARG A 58 -10.95 -2.65 -3.74
CA ARG A 58 -11.50 -3.30 -2.56
C ARG A 58 -11.94 -2.24 -1.57
N LEU A 59 -13.21 -2.24 -1.20
CA LEU A 59 -13.79 -1.32 -0.22
C LEU A 59 -14.12 -2.08 1.06
N GLN A 60 -13.79 -1.49 2.22
CA GLN A 60 -14.25 -2.07 3.49
C GLN A 60 -15.79 -2.02 3.52
N CYS A 61 -16.41 -3.16 3.82
CA CYS A 61 -17.87 -3.34 3.85
C CYS A 61 -18.61 -3.18 2.51
N ILE A 62 -17.92 -3.03 1.37
CA ILE A 62 -18.55 -3.03 0.03
C ILE A 62 -17.81 -4.03 -0.86
N ASP A 63 -18.54 -4.99 -1.41
CA ASP A 63 -18.03 -5.93 -2.39
C ASP A 63 -18.29 -5.42 -3.82
N ILE A 64 -17.28 -5.46 -4.68
CA ILE A 64 -17.37 -5.03 -6.07
C ILE A 64 -16.89 -6.17 -6.96
N TYR A 65 -17.78 -6.69 -7.81
CA TYR A 65 -17.48 -7.83 -8.67
C TYR A 65 -18.28 -7.78 -9.96
N ILE A 66 -17.84 -8.55 -10.96
CA ILE A 66 -18.58 -8.75 -12.20
C ILE A 66 -19.36 -10.06 -12.09
N THR A 67 -20.65 -10.04 -12.40
CA THR A 67 -21.47 -11.25 -12.37
C THR A 67 -21.08 -12.19 -13.53
N PRO A 68 -20.89 -13.50 -13.30
CA PRO A 68 -20.50 -14.44 -14.35
C PRO A 68 -21.66 -14.84 -15.28
N SER A 69 -22.89 -14.38 -15.00
CA SER A 69 -24.10 -14.68 -15.77
C SER A 69 -24.32 -13.71 -16.93
N SER A 70 -25.12 -14.12 -17.92
CA SER A 70 -25.73 -13.20 -18.88
C SER A 70 -27.20 -12.96 -18.48
N PRO A 71 -27.67 -11.70 -18.39
CA PRO A 71 -26.91 -10.46 -18.57
C PRO A 71 -25.82 -10.24 -17.51
N CYS A 72 -24.73 -9.59 -17.93
CA CYS A 72 -23.54 -9.33 -17.14
C CYS A 72 -23.60 -7.93 -16.51
N TYR A 73 -23.33 -7.86 -15.21
CA TYR A 73 -23.37 -6.64 -14.41
C TYR A 73 -22.06 -6.39 -13.68
N LEU A 74 -21.71 -5.12 -13.51
CA LEU A 74 -20.88 -4.68 -12.39
C LEU A 74 -21.79 -4.58 -11.17
N ALA A 75 -21.55 -5.41 -10.17
CA ALA A 75 -22.28 -5.43 -8.91
C ALA A 75 -21.47 -4.72 -7.83
N ILE A 76 -22.14 -3.85 -7.08
CA ILE A 76 -21.58 -3.10 -5.97
C ILE A 76 -22.52 -3.34 -4.78
N SER A 77 -22.08 -4.15 -3.82
CA SER A 77 -22.93 -4.72 -2.77
C SER A 77 -22.46 -4.32 -1.38
N LEU A 78 -23.35 -3.74 -0.58
CA LEU A 78 -23.07 -3.36 0.80
C LEU A 78 -23.16 -4.59 1.71
N LEU A 79 -22.06 -4.92 2.37
CA LEU A 79 -21.93 -6.07 3.29
C LEU A 79 -22.41 -5.76 4.72
N ASP A 80 -22.36 -4.50 5.13
CA ASP A 80 -22.80 -4.02 6.45
C ASP A 80 -23.88 -2.95 6.31
N SER A 81 -25.11 -3.33 6.62
CA SER A 81 -26.29 -2.46 6.50
C SER A 81 -26.29 -1.25 7.43
N SER A 82 -25.39 -1.19 8.42
CA SER A 82 -25.25 -0.01 9.29
C SER A 82 -24.81 1.25 8.52
N PHE A 83 -24.24 1.10 7.32
CA PHE A 83 -23.79 2.18 6.45
C PHE A 83 -24.71 2.46 5.25
N VAL A 84 -25.98 2.02 5.30
CA VAL A 84 -26.90 2.09 4.15
C VAL A 84 -27.14 3.52 3.63
N ASP A 85 -27.12 4.52 4.49
CA ASP A 85 -27.27 5.93 4.15
C ASP A 85 -26.07 6.45 3.35
N ILE A 86 -24.86 6.24 3.85
CA ILE A 86 -23.61 6.62 3.17
C ILE A 86 -23.46 5.85 1.85
N PHE A 87 -23.82 4.56 1.86
CA PHE A 87 -23.80 3.73 0.67
C PHE A 87 -24.77 4.23 -0.41
N LEU A 88 -25.94 4.73 -0.02
CA LEU A 88 -26.89 5.32 -0.96
C LEU A 88 -26.33 6.59 -1.62
N ASP A 89 -25.66 7.45 -0.86
CA ASP A 89 -24.98 8.64 -1.40
C ASP A 89 -23.87 8.26 -2.40
N PHE A 90 -23.09 7.22 -2.07
CA PHE A 90 -22.11 6.65 -2.99
C PHE A 90 -22.78 6.14 -4.29
N CYS A 91 -23.89 5.42 -4.17
CA CYS A 91 -24.64 4.95 -5.34
C CYS A 91 -25.13 6.10 -6.22
N TYR A 92 -25.63 7.19 -5.64
CA TYR A 92 -26.06 8.36 -6.40
C TYR A 92 -24.89 9.06 -7.11
N ASP A 93 -23.73 9.22 -6.47
CA ASP A 93 -22.53 9.75 -7.12
C ASP A 93 -22.11 8.89 -8.32
N LEU A 94 -22.13 7.57 -8.17
CA LEU A 94 -21.86 6.64 -9.26
C LEU A 94 -22.84 6.81 -10.43
N ILE A 95 -24.14 6.84 -10.15
CA ILE A 95 -25.18 7.04 -11.18
C ILE A 95 -24.95 8.37 -11.90
N ASP A 96 -24.80 9.47 -11.15
CA ASP A 96 -24.65 10.81 -11.71
C ASP A 96 -23.36 10.97 -12.52
N SER A 97 -22.28 10.30 -12.13
CA SER A 97 -20.99 10.34 -12.83
C SER A 97 -21.06 9.83 -14.29
N THR A 98 -22.06 9.01 -14.60
CA THR A 98 -22.26 8.41 -15.94
C THR A 98 -23.18 9.20 -16.85
N ARG A 99 -23.96 10.18 -16.35
CA ARG A 99 -25.00 10.87 -17.13
C ARG A 99 -24.53 11.52 -18.43
N HIS A 100 -23.28 11.98 -18.46
CA HIS A 100 -22.68 12.68 -19.61
C HIS A 100 -21.75 11.81 -20.45
N LYS A 101 -21.72 10.49 -20.23
CA LYS A 101 -20.88 9.57 -21.00
C LYS A 101 -21.64 9.08 -22.23
N ALA A 102 -20.95 9.00 -23.36
CA ALA A 102 -21.57 8.72 -24.64
C ALA A 102 -21.72 7.22 -24.90
N THR A 103 -20.80 6.41 -24.36
CA THR A 103 -20.71 4.97 -24.58
C THR A 103 -20.72 4.19 -23.28
N LYS A 104 -21.13 2.91 -23.33
CA LYS A 104 -21.17 2.04 -22.14
C LYS A 104 -19.77 1.78 -21.57
N GLU A 105 -18.78 1.69 -22.45
CA GLU A 105 -17.37 1.51 -22.13
C GLU A 105 -16.82 2.71 -21.35
N GLU A 106 -17.12 3.93 -21.81
CA GLU A 106 -16.78 5.16 -21.07
C GLU A 106 -17.48 5.23 -19.71
N GLY A 107 -18.74 4.81 -19.64
CA GLY A 107 -19.49 4.73 -18.38
C GLY A 107 -18.88 3.74 -17.41
N LEU A 108 -18.54 2.53 -17.86
CA LEU A 108 -17.92 1.49 -17.04
C LEU A 108 -16.55 1.95 -16.52
N ALA A 109 -15.70 2.48 -17.40
CA ALA A 109 -14.39 3.01 -17.01
C ALA A 109 -14.53 4.15 -15.98
N ASN A 110 -15.54 5.02 -16.14
CA ASN A 110 -15.80 6.09 -15.19
C ASN A 110 -16.27 5.57 -13.83
N LEU A 111 -17.18 4.60 -13.81
CA LEU A 111 -17.66 3.97 -12.58
C LEU A 111 -16.53 3.33 -11.78
N VAL A 112 -15.68 2.54 -12.45
CA VAL A 112 -14.53 1.89 -11.79
C VAL A 112 -13.57 2.94 -11.23
N ASN A 113 -13.27 3.99 -12.00
CA ASN A 113 -12.44 5.11 -11.53
C ASN A 113 -13.07 5.81 -10.31
N ARG A 114 -14.41 6.00 -10.30
CA ARG A 114 -15.11 6.58 -9.16
C ARG A 114 -15.05 5.68 -7.93
N CYS A 115 -15.17 4.37 -8.08
CA CYS A 115 -14.95 3.43 -6.98
C CYS A 115 -13.52 3.54 -6.42
N TRP A 116 -12.49 3.67 -7.26
CA TRP A 116 -11.10 3.90 -6.83
C TRP A 116 -10.94 5.23 -6.06
N ARG A 117 -11.61 6.30 -6.51
CA ARG A 117 -11.60 7.60 -5.81
C ARG A 117 -12.31 7.53 -4.45
N TRP A 118 -13.43 6.84 -4.38
CA TRP A 118 -14.14 6.61 -3.12
C TRP A 118 -13.34 5.71 -2.19
N GLN A 119 -12.63 4.71 -2.73
CA GLN A 119 -11.67 3.93 -1.96
C GLN A 119 -10.60 4.84 -1.36
N SER A 120 -9.92 5.67 -2.16
CA SER A 120 -8.94 6.63 -1.63
C SER A 120 -9.52 7.56 -0.55
N LEU A 121 -10.77 8.01 -0.68
CA LEU A 121 -11.44 8.87 0.30
C LEU A 121 -11.82 8.13 1.59
N LEU A 122 -12.37 6.92 1.48
CA LEU A 122 -12.84 6.12 2.62
C LEU A 122 -11.69 5.46 3.38
N TYR A 123 -10.62 5.07 2.68
CA TYR A 123 -9.41 4.54 3.30
C TYR A 123 -8.56 5.59 4.00
N LYS A 124 -8.73 6.89 3.69
CA LYS A 124 -8.06 7.99 4.42
C LYS A 124 -8.43 8.09 5.92
N LYS A 125 -9.35 7.25 6.43
CA LYS A 125 -9.78 7.26 7.84
C LYS A 125 -9.66 5.90 8.56
N GLY A 126 -8.96 4.93 7.97
CA GLY A 126 -8.93 3.56 8.48
C GLY A 126 -7.59 2.85 8.30
N ASN A 127 -6.46 3.56 8.26
CA ASN A 127 -5.18 2.87 8.43
C ASN A 127 -5.23 2.22 9.82
N PRO A 128 -5.14 0.88 9.94
CA PRO A 128 -4.95 0.27 11.24
C PRO A 128 -3.61 0.76 11.82
N LEU A 129 -3.46 0.67 13.14
CA LEU A 129 -2.14 0.83 13.74
C LEU A 129 -1.18 -0.14 13.05
N LEU A 130 -0.04 0.36 12.55
CA LEU A 130 1.00 -0.49 11.96
C LEU A 130 1.30 -1.65 12.92
N SER A 131 1.44 -2.87 12.39
CA SER A 131 1.88 -4.01 13.18
C SER A 131 3.27 -3.75 13.76
N LEU A 132 3.66 -4.47 14.82
CA LEU A 132 5.00 -4.32 15.41
C LEU A 132 6.13 -4.53 14.38
N GLN A 133 5.92 -5.39 13.39
CA GLN A 133 6.91 -5.63 12.34
C GLN A 133 7.01 -4.43 11.38
N GLU A 134 5.88 -3.88 10.95
CA GLU A 134 5.84 -2.68 10.12
C GLU A 134 6.41 -1.46 10.86
N GLN A 135 6.08 -1.30 12.14
CA GLN A 135 6.69 -0.25 12.98
C GLN A 135 8.21 -0.41 13.08
N GLN A 136 8.71 -1.64 13.26
CA GLN A 136 10.16 -1.91 13.32
C GLN A 136 10.87 -1.66 11.98
N GLY A 137 10.22 -1.97 10.86
CA GLY A 137 10.72 -1.66 9.51
C GLY A 137 10.82 -0.16 9.30
N LEU A 138 9.68 0.55 9.44
CA LEU A 138 9.60 1.99 9.27
C LEU A 138 10.52 2.76 10.22
N PHE A 139 10.64 2.33 11.47
CA PHE A 139 11.61 2.89 12.42
C PHE A 139 13.02 2.88 11.84
N SER A 140 13.43 1.74 11.27
CA SER A 140 14.79 1.53 10.78
C SER A 140 15.05 2.33 9.49
N GLU A 141 14.06 2.41 8.60
CA GLU A 141 14.12 3.24 7.40
C GLU A 141 14.23 4.73 7.76
N LEU A 142 13.37 5.23 8.66
CA LEU A 142 13.40 6.63 9.12
C LEU A 142 14.71 6.96 9.86
N SER A 143 15.23 6.05 10.69
CA SER A 143 16.54 6.22 11.32
C SER A 143 17.66 6.25 10.28
N PHE A 144 17.61 5.41 9.25
CA PHE A 144 18.62 5.42 8.18
C PHE A 144 18.58 6.73 7.38
N LEU A 145 17.37 7.21 7.08
CA LEU A 145 17.15 8.49 6.43
C LEU A 145 17.73 9.65 7.25
N LEU A 146 17.41 9.70 8.55
CA LEU A 146 17.84 10.77 9.47
C LEU A 146 19.36 10.77 9.73
N ASP A 147 19.94 9.60 10.01
CA ASP A 147 21.31 9.50 10.52
C ASP A 147 22.35 9.45 9.39
N TYR A 148 21.98 8.99 8.18
CA TYR A 148 22.94 8.71 7.11
C TYR A 148 22.62 9.42 5.80
N LEU A 149 21.40 9.29 5.26
CA LEU A 149 21.09 9.88 3.95
C LEU A 149 21.02 11.40 4.02
N VAL A 150 20.23 11.95 4.94
CA VAL A 150 20.05 13.41 5.06
C VAL A 150 21.39 14.13 5.28
N PRO A 151 22.30 13.67 6.17
CA PRO A 151 23.62 14.28 6.32
C PRO A 151 24.51 14.15 5.07
N SER A 152 24.34 13.09 4.27
CA SER A 152 25.20 12.82 3.11
C SER A 152 24.75 13.52 1.83
N PHE A 153 23.44 13.66 1.61
CA PHE A 153 22.86 14.14 0.35
C PHE A 153 21.93 15.35 0.50
N GLY A 154 21.64 15.76 1.72
CA GLY A 154 20.62 16.76 2.01
C GLY A 154 19.21 16.18 1.95
N ILE A 155 18.26 16.94 2.49
CA ILE A 155 16.88 16.50 2.74
C ILE A 155 16.17 16.08 1.45
N SER A 156 16.11 16.97 0.45
CA SER A 156 15.33 16.74 -0.77
C SER A 156 15.77 15.48 -1.51
N ARG A 157 17.08 15.32 -1.75
CA ARG A 157 17.62 14.15 -2.45
C ARG A 157 17.41 12.86 -1.64
N SER A 158 17.51 12.93 -0.32
CA SER A 158 17.30 11.77 0.55
C SER A 158 15.84 11.29 0.54
N LEU A 159 14.88 12.22 0.51
CA LEU A 159 13.46 11.89 0.38
C LEU A 159 13.15 11.32 -1.01
N GLU A 160 13.74 11.85 -2.07
CA GLU A 160 13.59 11.30 -3.43
C GLU A 160 14.15 9.88 -3.54
N MET A 161 15.21 9.55 -2.79
CA MET A 161 15.78 8.21 -2.76
C MET A 161 14.89 7.20 -2.03
N TRP A 162 14.04 7.62 -1.08
CA TRP A 162 13.20 6.72 -0.29
C TRP A 162 11.99 6.24 -1.11
N GLN A 163 12.12 5.06 -1.72
CA GLN A 163 11.14 4.49 -2.65
C GLN A 163 10.39 3.29 -2.04
N GLY A 164 10.83 2.77 -0.90
CA GLY A 164 10.17 1.70 -0.14
C GLY A 164 8.67 1.93 0.09
N PRO A 165 8.23 3.13 0.53
CA PRO A 165 6.81 3.43 0.74
C PRO A 165 5.93 3.24 -0.49
N TYR A 166 6.48 3.37 -1.70
CA TYR A 166 5.76 3.16 -2.96
C TYR A 166 5.77 1.71 -3.45
N GLY A 167 6.24 0.76 -2.63
CA GLY A 167 6.30 -0.67 -2.98
C GLY A 167 7.49 -1.03 -3.88
N SER A 168 8.54 -0.23 -3.88
CA SER A 168 9.82 -0.58 -4.52
C SER A 168 10.40 -1.88 -3.94
N TYR A 169 11.18 -2.62 -4.74
CA TYR A 169 11.88 -3.81 -4.25
C TYR A 169 12.98 -3.50 -3.24
N HIS A 170 13.51 -2.27 -3.26
CA HIS A 170 14.50 -1.77 -2.33
C HIS A 170 14.01 -0.48 -1.67
N ASP A 171 14.32 -0.31 -0.39
CA ASP A 171 13.86 0.84 0.40
C ASP A 171 14.41 2.18 -0.11
N PHE A 172 15.70 2.24 -0.45
CA PHE A 172 16.32 3.43 -1.02
C PHE A 172 16.96 3.13 -2.38
N VAL A 173 16.60 3.92 -3.39
CA VAL A 173 17.01 3.70 -4.78
C VAL A 173 17.69 4.96 -5.31
N SER A 174 18.79 4.76 -6.05
CA SER A 174 19.50 5.84 -6.73
C SER A 174 19.95 5.43 -8.13
N ALA A 175 20.75 6.26 -8.79
CA ALA A 175 21.36 5.91 -10.07
C ALA A 175 22.46 4.83 -9.96
N SER A 176 23.26 4.84 -8.88
CA SER A 176 24.47 4.00 -8.77
C SER A 176 24.34 2.85 -7.78
N ILE A 177 23.56 3.02 -6.71
CA ILE A 177 23.32 1.98 -5.71
C ILE A 177 21.88 1.94 -5.24
N ASP A 178 21.44 0.77 -4.83
CA ASP A 178 20.20 0.58 -4.07
C ASP A 178 20.57 0.10 -2.65
N ILE A 179 19.70 0.39 -1.68
CA ILE A 179 19.88 0.02 -0.28
C ILE A 179 18.59 -0.59 0.23
N GLU A 180 18.72 -1.80 0.77
CA GLU A 180 17.67 -2.51 1.49
C GLU A 180 17.94 -2.40 2.99
N VAL A 181 16.98 -1.91 3.76
CA VAL A 181 17.06 -1.76 5.21
C VAL A 181 16.27 -2.89 5.87
N LYS A 182 16.91 -3.59 6.79
CA LYS A 182 16.30 -4.62 7.62
C LYS A 182 16.58 -4.36 9.08
N SER A 183 15.73 -4.89 9.93
CA SER A 183 15.96 -4.91 11.36
C SER A 183 15.66 -6.26 11.97
N PHE A 184 16.33 -6.54 13.08
CA PHE A 184 16.15 -7.76 13.83
C PHE A 184 16.30 -7.50 15.32
N ARG A 185 15.66 -8.34 16.13
CA ARG A 185 15.74 -8.23 17.59
C ARG A 185 17.05 -8.82 18.10
N THR A 186 17.67 -8.16 19.07
CA THR A 186 18.87 -8.67 19.74
C THR A 186 18.59 -9.86 20.66
N THR A 187 17.32 -10.09 21.02
CA THR A 187 16.91 -11.23 21.83
C THR A 187 16.66 -12.47 20.95
N GLY A 188 17.27 -13.59 21.33
CA GLY A 188 17.16 -14.85 20.60
C GLY A 188 18.19 -15.01 19.48
N VAL A 189 17.94 -15.93 18.56
CA VAL A 189 18.82 -16.16 17.40
C VAL A 189 18.61 -15.02 16.39
N PRO A 190 19.66 -14.25 16.04
CA PRO A 190 19.57 -13.19 15.05
C PRO A 190 19.10 -13.73 13.71
N ARG A 191 18.06 -13.10 13.15
CA ARG A 191 17.52 -13.46 11.85
C ARG A 191 17.08 -12.21 11.12
N ILE A 192 17.46 -12.10 9.86
CA ILE A 192 16.97 -11.09 8.93
C ILE A 192 16.04 -11.79 7.97
N ARG A 193 14.78 -11.37 7.94
CA ARG A 193 13.81 -11.91 7.00
C ARG A 193 13.94 -11.23 5.65
N VAL A 194 14.04 -12.04 4.60
CA VAL A 194 13.94 -11.65 3.20
C VAL A 194 12.60 -12.18 2.70
N SER A 195 11.64 -11.29 2.50
CA SER A 195 10.23 -11.61 2.20
C SER A 195 9.93 -11.79 0.71
N SER A 196 10.90 -11.50 -0.16
CA SER A 196 10.83 -11.81 -1.58
C SER A 196 12.21 -12.01 -2.18
N GLU A 197 12.27 -12.87 -3.20
CA GLU A 197 13.39 -13.08 -4.10
C GLU A 197 13.87 -11.82 -4.84
N HIS A 198 13.09 -10.73 -4.82
CA HIS A 198 13.46 -9.47 -5.45
C HIS A 198 14.35 -8.57 -4.57
N GLN A 199 14.24 -8.66 -3.23
CA GLN A 199 14.88 -7.72 -2.29
C GLN A 199 16.41 -7.79 -2.26
N LEU A 200 16.97 -8.94 -2.61
CA LEU A 200 18.42 -9.16 -2.67
C LEU A 200 18.90 -9.47 -4.10
N GLU A 201 18.05 -9.19 -5.10
CA GLU A 201 18.43 -9.29 -6.50
C GLU A 201 19.08 -7.98 -6.95
N ARG A 202 20.37 -8.05 -7.28
CA ARG A 202 21.13 -6.87 -7.69
C ARG A 202 20.55 -6.27 -8.98
N PRO A 203 20.26 -4.95 -9.02
CA PRO A 203 19.94 -4.28 -10.25
C PRO A 203 21.12 -4.32 -11.22
N LEU A 204 20.83 -4.35 -12.52
CA LEU A 204 21.86 -4.28 -13.56
C LEU A 204 22.67 -2.98 -13.41
N HIS A 205 23.99 -3.12 -13.32
CA HIS A 205 24.96 -2.01 -13.23
C HIS A 205 24.85 -1.11 -11.99
N LYS A 206 24.20 -1.58 -10.91
CA LYS A 206 24.17 -0.89 -9.62
C LYS A 206 24.74 -1.75 -8.50
N GLY A 207 25.30 -1.10 -7.48
CA GLY A 207 25.55 -1.75 -6.20
C GLY A 207 24.24 -2.00 -5.45
N LEU A 208 24.20 -3.03 -4.60
CA LEU A 208 23.10 -3.24 -3.66
C LEU A 208 23.70 -3.46 -2.28
N TYR A 209 23.20 -2.72 -1.29
CA TYR A 209 23.65 -2.85 0.09
C TYR A 209 22.51 -3.26 1.00
N LEU A 210 22.76 -4.24 1.86
CA LEU A 210 21.86 -4.64 2.93
C LEU A 210 22.32 -3.98 4.23
N VAL A 211 21.49 -3.09 4.77
CA VAL A 211 21.73 -2.38 6.03
C VAL A 211 20.85 -2.99 7.12
N CYS A 212 21.46 -3.44 8.22
CA CYS A 212 20.79 -4.22 9.26
C CYS A 212 20.88 -3.53 10.61
N TYR A 213 19.73 -3.12 11.15
CA TYR A 213 19.60 -2.59 12.50
C TYR A 213 19.34 -3.71 13.51
N ALA A 214 20.23 -3.84 14.49
CA ALA A 214 20.00 -4.68 15.66
C ALA A 214 19.24 -3.85 16.71
N LEU A 215 17.97 -4.18 16.94
CA LEU A 215 17.06 -3.43 17.80
C LEU A 215 16.78 -4.16 19.11
N SER A 216 16.70 -3.42 20.22
CA SER A 216 16.15 -3.89 21.49
C SER A 216 14.91 -3.08 21.86
N ASN A 217 13.90 -3.71 22.45
CA ASN A 217 12.78 -2.97 23.04
C ASN A 217 13.29 -2.22 24.29
N ASP A 218 13.07 -0.92 24.34
CA ASP A 218 13.53 -0.04 25.40
C ASP A 218 12.50 1.08 25.62
N GLN A 219 11.59 0.85 26.56
CA GLN A 219 10.50 1.79 26.87
C GLN A 219 10.98 3.06 27.60
N ASN A 220 12.19 3.04 28.18
CA ASN A 220 12.69 4.13 29.02
C ASN A 220 13.57 5.11 28.23
N ALA A 221 14.44 4.60 27.35
CA ALA A 221 15.40 5.40 26.60
C ALA A 221 15.33 5.23 25.08
N GLY A 222 14.51 4.29 24.59
CA GLY A 222 14.30 4.08 23.17
C GLY A 222 13.40 5.13 22.52
N PHE A 223 13.34 5.08 21.20
CA PHE A 223 12.54 5.96 20.36
C PHE A 223 11.39 5.17 19.71
N SER A 224 10.22 5.78 19.60
CA SER A 224 9.11 5.26 18.80
C SER A 224 9.28 5.69 17.34
N ILE A 225 8.47 5.15 16.43
CA ILE A 225 8.43 5.70 15.06
C ILE A 225 7.98 7.16 15.03
N THR A 226 7.06 7.55 15.94
CA THR A 226 6.59 8.92 16.05
C THR A 226 7.74 9.86 16.39
N SER A 227 8.60 9.52 17.34
CA SER A 227 9.68 10.41 17.75
C SER A 227 10.76 10.59 16.68
N ILE A 228 11.03 9.58 15.83
CA ILE A 228 11.94 9.74 14.68
C ILE A 228 11.25 10.56 13.57
N ALA A 229 9.97 10.30 13.29
CA ALA A 229 9.20 11.07 12.31
C ALA A 229 9.10 12.55 12.70
N GLU A 230 8.90 12.87 13.98
CA GLU A 230 8.90 14.25 14.50
C GLU A 230 10.25 14.94 14.28
N GLN A 231 11.36 14.27 14.58
CA GLN A 231 12.70 14.83 14.34
C GLN A 231 12.94 15.17 12.87
N LEU A 232 12.59 14.25 11.96
CA LEU A 232 12.65 14.50 10.53
C LEU A 232 11.69 15.62 10.11
N SER A 233 10.47 15.66 10.63
CA SER A 233 9.48 16.70 10.32
C SER A 233 9.98 18.09 10.72
N VAL A 234 10.58 18.24 11.90
CA VAL A 234 11.20 19.49 12.35
C VAL A 234 12.36 19.87 11.43
N LEU A 235 13.26 18.94 11.14
CA LEU A 235 14.40 19.16 10.26
C LEU A 235 13.98 19.60 8.85
N VAL A 236 12.96 18.95 8.27
CA VAL A 236 12.38 19.30 6.97
C VAL A 236 11.75 20.70 7.01
N ALA A 237 10.95 21.00 8.05
CA ALA A 237 10.30 22.31 8.17
C ALA A 237 11.30 23.47 8.29
N GLU A 238 12.39 23.27 9.04
CA GLU A 238 13.40 24.30 9.28
C GLU A 238 14.37 24.49 8.10
N SER A 239 14.78 23.40 7.45
CA SER A 239 15.86 23.43 6.47
C SER A 239 15.42 23.26 5.01
N ALA A 240 14.23 22.68 4.76
CA ALA A 240 13.72 22.42 3.41
C ALA A 240 12.17 22.43 3.34
N PRO A 241 11.50 23.55 3.70
CA PRO A 241 10.04 23.60 3.79
C PRO A 241 9.31 23.33 2.45
N SER A 242 9.99 23.49 1.31
CA SER A 242 9.42 23.18 0.00
C SER A 242 9.13 21.69 -0.21
N VAL A 243 9.78 20.80 0.53
CA VAL A 243 9.58 19.33 0.44
C VAL A 243 8.79 18.75 1.61
N SER A 244 8.22 19.58 2.50
CA SER A 244 7.37 19.10 3.60
C SER A 244 6.17 18.28 3.11
N GLY A 245 5.55 18.67 1.99
CA GLY A 245 4.46 17.91 1.39
C GLY A 245 4.90 16.54 0.85
N LEU A 246 6.12 16.43 0.32
CA LEU A 246 6.70 15.16 -0.11
C LEU A 246 6.94 14.24 1.08
N PHE A 247 7.54 14.74 2.17
CA PHE A 247 7.77 13.95 3.37
C PHE A 247 6.46 13.43 3.96
N GLN A 248 5.43 14.28 4.06
CA GLN A 248 4.12 13.84 4.54
C GLN A 248 3.53 12.76 3.63
N SER A 249 3.62 12.91 2.31
CA SER A 249 3.16 11.87 1.38
C SER A 249 3.90 10.55 1.57
N LEU A 250 5.21 10.57 1.79
CA LEU A 250 6.00 9.34 2.02
C LEU A 250 5.58 8.64 3.32
N LEU A 251 5.32 9.40 4.40
CA LEU A 251 4.79 8.84 5.64
C LEU A 251 3.39 8.22 5.44
N ASP A 252 2.51 8.89 4.70
CA ASP A 252 1.17 8.40 4.42
C ASP A 252 1.21 7.08 3.64
N GLU A 253 2.06 6.98 2.62
CA GLU A 253 2.25 5.77 1.80
C GLU A 253 2.90 4.63 2.60
N ALA A 254 3.79 4.95 3.55
CA ALA A 254 4.33 3.99 4.51
C ALA A 254 3.30 3.52 5.56
N GLY A 255 2.06 4.03 5.51
CA GLY A 255 0.98 3.70 6.44
C GLY A 255 1.10 4.37 7.81
N PHE A 256 2.03 5.31 7.98
CA PHE A 256 2.17 6.07 9.22
C PHE A 256 1.02 7.07 9.40
N VAL A 257 0.56 7.22 10.64
CA VAL A 257 -0.54 8.13 10.99
C VAL A 257 -0.19 8.83 12.30
N TRP A 258 -0.07 10.16 12.26
CA TRP A 258 0.27 10.98 13.42
C TRP A 258 -0.66 10.80 14.62
N ALA A 259 -1.94 10.52 14.37
CA ALA A 259 -2.94 10.36 15.43
C ALA A 259 -2.89 8.98 16.13
N HIS A 260 -2.13 8.03 15.61
CA HIS A 260 -1.97 6.73 16.24
C HIS A 260 -0.97 6.77 17.40
N ASP A 261 -1.25 5.97 18.43
CA ASP A 261 -0.34 5.80 19.56
C ASP A 261 0.68 4.68 19.27
N TYR A 262 1.90 5.10 18.90
CA TYR A 262 3.05 4.22 18.74
C TYR A 262 3.96 4.16 19.98
N GLU A 263 3.60 4.82 21.08
CA GLU A 263 4.48 4.94 22.25
C GLU A 263 4.64 3.63 23.03
N ASN A 264 3.74 2.66 22.81
CA ASN A 264 3.86 1.31 23.37
C ASN A 264 5.03 0.51 22.77
N SER A 265 5.64 1.00 21.68
CA SER A 265 6.75 0.34 21.00
C SER A 265 7.93 1.31 20.84
N LYS A 266 8.94 1.15 21.68
CA LYS A 266 10.17 1.95 21.62
C LYS A 266 11.38 1.07 21.42
N TRP A 267 12.29 1.50 20.56
CA TRP A 267 13.49 0.76 20.23
C TRP A 267 14.74 1.57 20.47
N SER A 268 15.76 0.88 20.98
CA SER A 268 17.13 1.36 21.04
C SER A 268 17.94 0.61 19.98
N ILE A 269 18.70 1.35 19.18
CA ILE A 269 19.63 0.80 18.18
C ILE A 269 20.88 0.31 18.92
N GLN A 270 21.09 -1.00 18.93
CA GLN A 270 22.23 -1.62 19.60
C GLN A 270 23.45 -1.69 18.69
N SER A 271 23.23 -1.95 17.40
CA SER A 271 24.27 -1.89 16.39
C SER A 271 23.65 -1.71 15.00
N LEU A 272 24.50 -1.25 14.08
CA LEU A 272 24.22 -1.18 12.65
C LEU A 272 25.27 -2.00 11.92
N SER A 273 24.84 -2.87 11.01
CA SER A 273 25.73 -3.60 10.10
C SER A 273 25.38 -3.28 8.67
N CYS A 274 26.38 -3.19 7.80
CA CYS A 274 26.18 -2.94 6.38
C CYS A 274 26.89 -4.06 5.61
N TYR A 275 26.22 -4.63 4.62
CA TYR A 275 26.77 -5.68 3.77
C TYR A 275 26.60 -5.31 2.30
N GLU A 276 27.65 -5.51 1.51
CA GLU A 276 27.54 -5.40 0.06
C GLU A 276 26.98 -6.71 -0.50
N VAL A 277 25.81 -6.63 -1.14
CA VAL A 277 25.25 -7.75 -1.89
C VAL A 277 26.03 -7.85 -3.19
N ARG A 278 26.92 -8.85 -3.26
CA ARG A 278 27.80 -9.13 -4.39
C ARG A 278 27.84 -10.62 -4.69
N ASP A 279 28.65 -11.03 -5.67
CA ASP A 279 28.79 -12.45 -6.01
C ASP A 279 29.19 -13.27 -4.78
N GLY A 280 28.46 -14.37 -4.55
CA GLY A 280 28.62 -15.23 -3.38
C GLY A 280 27.77 -14.84 -2.16
N PHE A 281 27.11 -13.67 -2.15
CA PHE A 281 26.22 -13.29 -1.06
C PHE A 281 25.06 -14.30 -0.94
N PRO A 282 24.77 -14.82 0.27
CA PRO A 282 23.71 -15.82 0.46
C PRO A 282 22.34 -15.19 0.16
N SER A 283 21.80 -15.49 -1.02
CA SER A 283 20.54 -14.95 -1.49
C SER A 283 19.85 -15.94 -2.42
N ILE A 284 18.52 -15.93 -2.39
CA ILE A 284 17.66 -16.55 -3.40
C ILE A 284 17.10 -15.39 -4.23
N VAL A 285 17.48 -15.34 -5.52
CA VAL A 285 17.15 -14.23 -6.43
C VAL A 285 16.18 -14.70 -7.50
N ARG A 286 15.34 -13.79 -8.03
CA ARG A 286 14.31 -14.18 -9.01
C ARG A 286 14.87 -14.93 -10.20
N SER A 287 16.04 -14.51 -10.70
CA SER A 287 16.76 -15.12 -11.81
C SER A 287 17.24 -16.56 -11.58
N SER A 288 17.35 -17.02 -10.32
CA SER A 288 17.72 -18.41 -9.98
C SER A 288 16.52 -19.30 -9.63
N VAL A 289 15.33 -18.72 -9.52
CA VAL A 289 14.08 -19.39 -9.11
C VAL A 289 13.25 -19.78 -10.33
N LEU A 290 12.74 -21.02 -10.36
CA LEU A 290 11.89 -21.49 -11.47
C LEU A 290 10.63 -20.63 -11.62
N PRO A 291 10.15 -20.35 -12.85
CA PRO A 291 8.97 -19.52 -13.08
C PRO A 291 7.69 -19.98 -12.37
N ALA A 292 7.55 -21.28 -12.11
CA ALA A 292 6.40 -21.86 -11.42
C ALA A 292 6.38 -21.58 -9.90
N ILE A 293 7.48 -21.10 -9.32
CA ILE A 293 7.54 -20.66 -7.93
C ILE A 293 7.12 -19.19 -7.91
N ILE A 294 6.05 -18.91 -7.18
CA ILE A 294 5.39 -17.59 -7.14
C ILE A 294 5.67 -16.79 -5.86
N HIS A 295 6.30 -17.42 -4.86
CA HIS A 295 6.64 -16.78 -3.59
C HIS A 295 7.84 -17.47 -2.93
N VAL A 296 8.80 -16.68 -2.47
CA VAL A 296 9.99 -17.12 -1.74
C VAL A 296 10.19 -16.21 -0.53
N GLU A 297 10.28 -16.81 0.66
CA GLU A 297 10.69 -16.14 1.89
C GLU A 297 11.76 -16.99 2.57
N TYR A 298 12.81 -16.34 3.10
CA TYR A 298 13.87 -17.00 3.85
C TYR A 298 14.47 -16.07 4.89
N ASP A 299 15.13 -16.67 5.89
CA ASP A 299 15.84 -15.93 6.94
C ASP A 299 17.35 -16.08 6.75
N LEU A 300 18.09 -14.97 6.87
CA LEU A 300 19.54 -14.93 6.93
C LEU A 300 20.02 -14.76 8.37
N ASN A 301 21.12 -15.41 8.74
CA ASN A 301 21.80 -15.12 10.01
C ASN A 301 22.83 -14.00 9.78
N PRO A 302 22.61 -12.77 10.29
CA PRO A 302 23.54 -11.66 10.08
C PRO A 302 24.95 -11.93 10.59
N GLN A 303 25.11 -12.77 11.62
CA GLN A 303 26.42 -13.07 12.21
C GLN A 303 27.32 -13.88 11.27
N LEU A 304 26.76 -14.48 10.21
CA LEU A 304 27.48 -15.28 9.22
C LEU A 304 27.73 -14.53 7.91
N LEU A 305 27.48 -13.22 7.87
CA LEU A 305 27.65 -12.37 6.69
C LEU A 305 28.97 -11.58 6.68
N GLY A 306 29.90 -11.90 7.59
CA GLY A 306 31.13 -11.12 7.83
C GLY A 306 31.99 -10.88 6.57
N ASP A 307 32.06 -11.87 5.66
CA ASP A 307 32.82 -11.77 4.40
C ASP A 307 32.26 -10.73 3.42
N PHE A 308 31.03 -10.27 3.65
CA PHE A 308 30.33 -9.26 2.86
C PHE A 308 30.26 -7.90 3.57
N SER A 309 30.86 -7.78 4.77
CA SER A 309 30.80 -6.55 5.56
C SER A 309 31.38 -5.37 4.79
N SER A 310 30.65 -4.25 4.84
CA SER A 310 31.04 -2.94 4.32
C SER A 310 30.80 -1.89 5.40
N SER A 311 31.06 -0.62 5.11
CA SER A 311 30.61 0.50 5.94
C SER A 311 29.51 1.28 5.23
N VAL A 312 28.61 1.89 6.00
CA VAL A 312 27.58 2.78 5.40
C VAL A 312 28.26 3.93 4.67
N SER A 313 29.31 4.53 5.24
CA SER A 313 30.06 5.61 4.59
C SER A 313 30.66 5.20 3.25
N SER A 314 31.23 4.00 3.12
CA SER A 314 31.77 3.52 1.84
C SER A 314 30.68 3.25 0.81
N ALA A 315 29.54 2.71 1.24
CA ALA A 315 28.37 2.56 0.37
C ALA A 315 27.92 3.93 -0.15
N LEU A 316 27.71 4.90 0.75
CA LEU A 316 27.22 6.23 0.40
C LEU A 316 28.21 7.07 -0.41
N THR A 317 29.52 6.83 -0.32
CA THR A 317 30.51 7.51 -1.18
C THR A 317 30.32 7.16 -2.66
N SER A 318 29.69 6.03 -2.98
CA SER A 318 29.38 5.64 -4.36
C SER A 318 28.21 6.43 -4.98
N LEU A 319 27.56 7.31 -4.21
CA LEU A 319 26.43 8.15 -4.62
C LEU A 319 26.80 9.61 -4.89
N THR A 320 27.96 10.07 -4.41
CA THR A 320 28.48 11.44 -4.62
C THR A 320 29.19 11.55 -5.96
#